data_AF-A0A2N2WG28-F1
#
_entry.id   AF-A0A2N2WG28-F1
#
_cell.length_a   1.000
_cell.length_b   1.000
_cell.length_c   1.000
_cell.angle_alpha   90.00
_cell.angle_beta   90.00
_cell.angle_gamma   90.00
#
_symmetry.space_group_name_H-M   'P 1'
#
loop_
_entity.id
_entity.type
_entity.pdbx_description
1 polymer ?
#
loop_
_entity_poly.entity_id
_entity_poly.type
_entity_poly.pdbx_seq_one_letter_code
_entity_poly.pdbx_strand_id
1 'polypeptide(L)'
;MIFSYCNALNDINSQALDSIKLKVKIINKLPVGWGVKYKATVEEIQEGCMNDFNDTIVFGIITSNEYNVGDTCLISFKNSKEINKTTYMPSISGTVSNQNEIWLITDIYKVSKRSTFVGTAAMNDGQAMFIYDFALSEAFYLDGLTSWDNKYLNKKITIEGVLIQFIDGKSVIKDWKIIE
;
A
#
# COMPACT_ATOMS: atom_id res chain seq x y z
N MET A 1 -11.72 31.44 -25.11
CA MET A 1 -11.05 31.48 -23.79
C MET A 1 -12.11 31.11 -22.76
N ILE A 2 -12.19 29.84 -22.37
CA ILE A 2 -13.19 29.35 -21.43
C ILE A 2 -12.52 29.32 -20.07
N PHE A 3 -12.89 30.27 -19.21
CA PHE A 3 -12.58 30.23 -17.78
C PHE A 3 -13.48 29.16 -17.15
N SER A 4 -12.90 28.03 -16.75
CA SER A 4 -13.61 27.08 -15.89
C SER A 4 -13.54 27.61 -14.46
N TYR A 5 -14.62 28.26 -14.04
CA TYR A 5 -14.89 28.58 -12.64
C TYR A 5 -15.44 27.32 -11.98
N CYS A 6 -14.63 26.66 -11.15
CA CYS A 6 -15.19 25.82 -10.09
C CYS A 6 -15.67 26.75 -8.99
N ASN A 7 -16.97 27.03 -8.98
CA ASN A 7 -17.64 27.66 -7.85
C ASN A 7 -17.41 26.78 -6.61
N ALA A 8 -16.66 27.33 -5.66
CA ALA A 8 -16.65 26.88 -4.28
C ALA A 8 -18.03 27.15 -3.67
N LEU A 9 -18.98 26.26 -3.95
CA LEU A 9 -20.09 26.02 -3.04
C LEU A 9 -19.52 25.10 -1.96
N ASN A 10 -19.24 25.70 -0.79
CA ASN A 10 -19.07 24.97 0.47
C ASN A 10 -20.34 24.16 0.72
N ASP A 11 -20.38 22.95 0.19
CA ASP A 11 -21.38 21.97 0.59
C ASP A 11 -20.85 21.33 1.88
N ILE A 12 -21.32 21.88 3.01
CA ILE A 12 -20.92 21.49 4.37
C ILE A 12 -21.43 20.07 4.73
N ASN A 13 -22.10 19.36 3.81
CA ASN A 13 -22.89 18.17 4.11
C ASN A 13 -22.76 16.98 3.15
N SER A 14 -21.65 16.76 2.46
CA SER A 14 -21.48 15.45 1.83
C SER A 14 -20.06 14.91 1.87
N GLN A 15 -19.78 14.19 2.95
CA GLN A 15 -18.94 13.00 2.80
C GLN A 15 -19.73 12.03 1.90
N ALA A 16 -19.43 12.03 0.60
CA ALA A 16 -20.26 11.35 -0.41
C ALA A 16 -20.29 9.82 -0.24
N LEU A 17 -19.39 9.25 0.57
CA LEU A 17 -19.20 7.81 0.74
C LEU A 17 -18.99 7.46 2.23
N ASP A 18 -19.71 6.43 2.70
CA ASP A 18 -19.54 5.82 4.03
C ASP A 18 -18.26 4.93 4.11
N SER A 19 -17.45 4.91 3.05
CA SER A 19 -16.24 4.11 2.89
C SER A 19 -15.08 4.91 2.31
N ILE A 20 -13.88 4.67 2.82
CA ILE A 20 -12.67 5.41 2.46
C ILE A 20 -11.51 4.43 2.36
N LYS A 21 -10.64 4.62 1.37
CA LYS A 21 -9.45 3.80 1.17
C LYS A 21 -8.21 4.67 0.97
N LEU A 22 -7.24 4.52 1.88
CA LEU A 22 -6.06 5.36 1.96
C LEU A 22 -4.79 4.52 1.82
N LYS A 23 -3.89 4.94 0.95
CA LYS A 23 -2.50 4.50 0.97
C LYS A 23 -1.72 5.45 1.87
N VAL A 24 -1.07 4.90 2.89
CA VAL A 24 -0.42 5.70 3.92
C VAL A 24 0.97 5.15 4.24
N LYS A 25 1.90 6.03 4.60
CA LYS A 25 3.23 5.67 5.07
C LYS A 25 3.36 5.89 6.56
N ILE A 26 3.70 4.85 7.31
CA ILE A 26 3.84 4.93 8.77
C ILE A 26 5.09 5.75 9.10
N ILE A 27 4.90 6.82 9.86
CA ILE A 27 5.96 7.73 10.30
C ILE A 27 6.22 7.64 11.81
N ASN A 28 5.28 7.09 12.58
CA ASN A 28 5.46 6.84 14.01
C ASN A 28 4.63 5.66 14.50
N LYS A 29 5.14 4.95 15.50
CA LYS A 29 4.54 3.79 16.18
C LYS A 29 4.68 3.98 17.68
N LEU A 30 3.57 3.99 18.41
CA LEU A 30 3.55 4.12 19.87
C LEU A 30 2.82 2.92 20.50
N PRO A 31 3.50 2.08 21.30
CA PRO A 31 2.86 1.03 22.08
C PRO A 31 1.91 1.62 23.11
N VAL A 32 0.73 1.02 23.26
CA VAL A 32 -0.39 1.69 23.91
C VAL A 32 -1.26 0.63 24.59
N GLY A 33 -0.94 0.30 25.85
CA GLY A 33 -1.66 -0.65 26.72
C GLY A 33 -1.95 -2.02 26.09
N TRP A 34 -3.03 -2.08 25.30
CA TRP A 34 -3.59 -3.27 24.67
C TRP A 34 -3.36 -3.32 23.15
N GLY A 35 -2.62 -2.38 22.56
CA GLY A 35 -2.37 -2.33 21.12
C GLY A 35 -1.28 -1.33 20.73
N VAL A 36 -1.35 -0.85 19.49
CA VAL A 36 -0.38 0.10 18.93
C VAL A 36 -1.10 1.25 18.25
N LYS A 37 -0.65 2.47 18.52
CA LYS A 37 -1.10 3.70 17.86
C LYS A 37 -0.10 4.09 16.78
N TYR A 38 -0.57 4.23 15.55
CA TYR A 38 0.22 4.62 14.40
C TYR A 38 -0.09 6.06 14.01
N LYS A 39 0.94 6.79 13.59
CA LYS A 39 0.79 8.03 12.82
C LYS A 39 1.33 7.76 11.42
N ALA A 40 0.58 8.14 10.40
CA ALA A 40 0.96 7.93 9.01
C ALA A 40 0.69 9.17 8.16
N THR A 41 1.50 9.35 7.12
CA THR A 41 1.27 10.33 6.05
C THR A 41 0.38 9.71 4.99
N VAL A 42 -0.64 10.42 4.52
CA VAL A 42 -1.48 10.01 3.39
C VAL A 42 -0.67 10.21 2.12
N GLU A 43 -0.34 9.12 1.43
CA GLU A 43 0.37 9.18 0.13
C GLU A 43 -0.61 9.27 -1.04
N GLU A 44 -1.76 8.62 -0.92
CA GLU A 44 -2.77 8.53 -1.99
C GLU A 44 -4.14 8.20 -1.39
N ILE A 45 -5.19 8.80 -1.95
CA ILE A 45 -6.59 8.51 -1.61
C ILE A 45 -7.16 7.70 -2.77
N GLN A 46 -7.39 6.40 -2.55
CA GLN A 46 -7.94 5.50 -3.56
C GLN A 46 -9.46 5.54 -3.62
N GLU A 47 -10.11 5.84 -2.50
CA GLU A 47 -11.56 6.01 -2.37
C GLU A 47 -11.85 7.04 -1.29
N GLY A 48 -12.76 7.98 -1.56
CA GLY A 48 -13.09 9.10 -0.67
C GLY A 48 -12.75 10.47 -1.29
N CYS A 49 -12.97 11.54 -0.53
CA CYS A 49 -12.68 12.91 -0.96
C CYS A 49 -11.42 13.45 -0.27
N MET A 50 -10.53 14.08 -1.04
CA MET A 50 -9.28 14.63 -0.51
C MET A 50 -9.48 15.79 0.47
N ASN A 51 -10.58 16.53 0.33
CA ASN A 51 -10.91 17.62 1.24
C ASN A 51 -11.32 17.12 2.64
N ASP A 52 -11.63 15.82 2.78
CA ASP A 52 -12.01 15.20 4.04
C ASP A 52 -10.80 14.73 4.86
N PHE A 53 -9.56 14.95 4.42
CA PHE A 53 -8.38 14.44 5.11
C PHE A 53 -7.25 15.47 5.24
N ASN A 54 -6.59 15.42 6.39
CA ASN A 54 -5.27 16.04 6.56
C ASN A 54 -4.21 15.15 5.89
N ASP A 55 -3.05 15.74 5.58
CA ASP A 55 -1.88 15.02 5.08
C ASP A 55 -1.39 13.89 6.00
N THR A 56 -1.80 13.91 7.27
CA THR A 56 -1.50 12.84 8.22
C THR A 56 -2.74 12.36 8.94
N ILE A 57 -2.77 11.05 9.19
CA ILE A 57 -3.79 10.37 9.97
C ILE A 57 -3.18 9.68 11.19
N VAL A 58 -4.02 9.39 12.18
CA VAL A 58 -3.67 8.63 13.37
C VAL A 58 -4.69 7.53 13.54
N PHE A 59 -4.24 6.29 13.71
CA PHE A 59 -5.10 5.13 13.87
C PHE A 59 -4.54 4.13 14.87
N GLY A 60 -5.41 3.38 15.54
CA GLY A 60 -5.03 2.30 16.45
C GLY A 60 -5.26 0.93 15.83
N ILE A 61 -4.44 -0.06 16.21
CA ILE A 61 -4.63 -1.47 15.83
C ILE A 61 -4.41 -2.34 17.07
N ILE A 62 -5.32 -3.29 17.27
CA ILE A 62 -5.26 -4.33 18.30
C ILE A 62 -5.03 -5.66 17.54
N THR A 63 -3.87 -5.84 16.93
CA THR A 63 -3.55 -7.07 16.17
C THR A 63 -2.10 -7.50 16.39
N SER A 64 -1.84 -8.77 16.09
CA SER A 64 -0.53 -9.41 16.10
C SER A 64 0.35 -9.04 14.89
N ASN A 65 -0.21 -8.39 13.87
CA ASN A 65 0.55 -7.99 12.68
C ASN A 65 1.24 -6.66 12.96
N GLU A 66 2.55 -6.72 13.15
CA GLU A 66 3.34 -5.50 13.37
C GLU A 66 3.66 -4.82 12.05
N TYR A 67 3.22 -3.56 11.93
CA TYR A 67 3.70 -2.65 10.90
C TYR A 67 4.80 -1.78 11.49
N ASN A 68 5.82 -1.48 10.70
CA ASN A 68 6.99 -0.73 11.15
C ASN A 68 6.99 0.70 10.60
N VAL A 69 7.73 1.57 11.27
CA VAL A 69 8.00 2.91 10.74
C VAL A 69 8.71 2.76 9.39
N GLY A 70 8.21 3.46 8.37
CA GLY A 70 8.66 3.35 6.99
C GLY A 70 7.80 2.44 6.11
N ASP A 71 6.98 1.57 6.69
CA ASP A 71 6.06 0.73 5.91
C ASP A 71 4.98 1.59 5.25
N THR A 72 4.70 1.28 3.98
CA THR A 72 3.50 1.76 3.30
C THR A 72 2.40 0.73 3.46
N CYS A 73 1.21 1.18 3.86
CA CYS A 73 0.03 0.35 4.06
C CYS A 73 -1.11 0.88 3.21
N LEU A 74 -2.00 -0.02 2.79
CA LEU A 74 -3.28 0.34 2.19
C LEU A 74 -4.36 -0.05 3.19
N ILE A 75 -5.13 0.94 3.60
CA ILE A 75 -6.10 0.81 4.70
C ILE A 75 -7.47 1.22 4.20
N SER A 76 -8.45 0.36 4.46
CA SER A 76 -9.87 0.64 4.20
C SER A 76 -10.56 0.97 5.51
N PHE A 77 -11.38 2.02 5.48
CA PHE A 77 -12.19 2.50 6.58
C PHE A 77 -13.67 2.51 6.20
N LYS A 78 -14.51 2.26 7.20
CA LYS A 78 -15.97 2.41 7.08
C LYS A 78 -16.50 3.25 8.24
N ASN A 79 -17.38 4.20 7.95
CA ASN A 79 -18.04 5.00 8.98
C ASN A 79 -18.94 4.09 9.84
N SER A 80 -18.75 4.10 11.15
CA SER A 80 -19.62 3.34 12.07
C SER A 80 -20.95 4.05 12.35
N LYS A 81 -21.07 5.33 12.01
CA LYS A 81 -22.17 6.25 12.37
C LYS A 81 -22.24 6.54 13.87
N GLU A 82 -21.20 6.17 14.62
CA GLU A 82 -21.09 6.46 16.04
C GLU A 82 -20.13 7.62 16.28
N ILE A 83 -20.44 8.41 17.29
CA ILE A 83 -19.59 9.51 17.75
C ILE A 83 -18.67 8.98 18.84
N ASN A 84 -17.39 9.28 18.71
CA ASN A 84 -16.38 8.90 19.68
C ASN A 84 -16.58 9.65 21.00
N LYS A 85 -16.99 8.92 22.04
CA LYS A 85 -17.15 9.44 23.41
C LYS A 85 -15.92 9.19 24.29
N THR A 86 -14.88 8.55 23.77
CA THR A 86 -13.68 8.14 24.54
C THR A 86 -12.39 8.38 23.76
N THR A 87 -11.26 8.59 24.42
CA THR A 87 -10.00 8.96 23.73
C THR A 87 -9.32 7.76 23.03
N TYR A 88 -9.90 6.56 23.06
CA TYR A 88 -9.18 5.31 22.84
C TYR A 88 -9.95 4.33 21.97
N MET A 89 -9.65 4.27 20.66
CA MET A 89 -10.15 3.19 19.79
C MET A 89 -9.18 2.87 18.64
N PRO A 90 -9.26 1.64 18.09
CA PRO A 90 -8.63 1.22 16.84
C PRO A 90 -9.32 1.84 15.61
N SER A 91 -9.39 3.16 15.59
CA SER A 91 -10.08 3.96 14.57
C SER A 91 -9.22 5.15 14.18
N ILE A 92 -9.44 5.68 12.96
CA ILE A 92 -8.94 7.03 12.66
C ILE A 92 -9.78 8.03 13.45
N SER A 93 -9.11 8.95 14.14
CA SER A 93 -9.73 10.21 14.56
C SER A 93 -9.13 11.34 13.70
N GLY A 94 -9.97 12.07 12.97
CA GLY A 94 -9.55 13.23 12.19
C GLY A 94 -9.83 13.18 10.69
N THR A 95 -10.96 12.61 10.25
CA THR A 95 -11.54 13.07 8.98
C THR A 95 -11.95 14.54 9.16
N VAL A 96 -11.52 15.40 8.24
CA VAL A 96 -11.64 16.87 8.27
C VAL A 96 -13.11 17.30 8.33
N SER A 97 -14.04 16.53 7.78
CA SER A 97 -15.47 16.83 7.75
C SER A 97 -16.20 16.51 9.05
N ASN A 98 -15.86 15.41 9.76
CA ASN A 98 -16.54 14.96 10.99
C ASN A 98 -15.54 14.42 12.04
N GLN A 99 -14.80 15.31 12.70
CA GLN A 99 -13.69 14.98 13.60
C GLN A 99 -14.02 14.02 14.76
N ASN A 100 -15.30 13.79 15.05
CA ASN A 100 -15.75 12.93 16.15
C ASN A 100 -16.40 11.62 15.70
N GLU A 101 -16.54 11.32 14.41
CA GLU A 101 -17.09 10.04 13.97
C GLU A 101 -16.05 8.92 14.07
N ILE A 102 -16.51 7.72 14.45
CA ILE A 102 -15.66 6.53 14.52
C ILE A 102 -15.59 5.90 13.13
N TRP A 103 -14.37 5.83 12.60
CA TRP A 103 -14.06 5.12 11.36
C TRP A 103 -13.37 3.80 11.65
N LEU A 104 -14.05 2.70 11.37
CA LEU A 104 -13.56 1.35 11.63
C LEU A 104 -12.63 0.90 10.50
N ILE A 105 -11.46 0.38 10.86
CA ILE A 105 -10.57 -0.31 9.91
C ILE A 105 -11.26 -1.62 9.52
N THR A 106 -11.61 -1.78 8.24
CA THR A 106 -12.12 -3.06 7.73
C THR A 106 -11.00 -3.95 7.23
N ASP A 107 -9.98 -3.34 6.62
CA ASP A 107 -8.86 -4.04 6.01
C ASP A 107 -7.58 -3.22 6.15
N ILE A 108 -6.47 -3.90 6.42
CA ILE A 108 -5.14 -3.30 6.36
C ILE A 108 -4.13 -4.32 5.86
N TYR A 109 -3.32 -3.92 4.90
CA TYR A 109 -2.21 -4.74 4.40
C TYR A 109 -1.02 -3.86 4.03
N LYS A 110 0.17 -4.42 4.19
CA LYS A 110 1.42 -3.78 3.78
C LYS A 110 1.45 -3.74 2.26
N VAL A 111 1.62 -2.54 1.70
CA VAL A 111 1.87 -2.37 0.27
C VAL A 111 3.34 -2.69 0.05
N SER A 112 3.60 -3.92 -0.37
CA SER A 112 4.92 -4.28 -0.83
C SER A 112 5.22 -3.48 -2.10
N LYS A 113 6.29 -2.68 -2.06
CA LYS A 113 6.62 -1.75 -3.14
C LYS A 113 6.86 -2.50 -4.43
N ARG A 114 6.00 -2.26 -5.44
CA ARG A 114 6.30 -2.68 -6.80
C ARG A 114 7.53 -1.92 -7.28
N SER A 115 8.48 -2.68 -7.81
CA SER A 115 9.72 -2.16 -8.37
C SER A 115 9.86 -2.68 -9.79
N THR A 116 10.52 -1.88 -10.61
CA THR A 116 10.90 -2.27 -11.96
C THR A 116 12.26 -2.92 -11.90
N PHE A 117 12.37 -4.10 -12.49
CA PHE A 117 13.60 -4.87 -12.59
C PHE A 117 13.93 -5.07 -14.06
N VAL A 118 15.17 -4.76 -14.41
CA VAL A 118 15.70 -4.94 -15.76
C VAL A 118 16.69 -6.08 -15.72
N GLY A 119 16.52 -7.07 -16.57
CA GLY A 119 17.31 -8.29 -16.48
C GLY A 119 17.10 -9.23 -17.65
N THR A 120 17.75 -10.38 -17.58
CA THR A 120 17.72 -11.39 -18.63
C THR A 120 16.91 -12.61 -18.20
N ALA A 121 15.95 -13.02 -19.03
CA ALA A 121 15.24 -14.28 -18.86
C ALA A 121 16.16 -15.46 -19.21
N ALA A 122 16.34 -16.39 -18.27
CA ALA A 122 17.21 -17.55 -18.43
C ALA A 122 16.54 -18.84 -17.94
N MET A 123 17.04 -19.98 -18.40
CA MET A 123 16.74 -21.29 -17.83
C MET A 123 17.98 -21.82 -17.12
N ASN A 124 17.84 -22.28 -15.88
CA ASN A 124 18.92 -22.94 -15.12
C ASN A 124 18.37 -24.19 -14.44
N ASP A 125 19.03 -25.33 -14.61
CA ASP A 125 18.60 -26.63 -14.07
C ASP A 125 17.10 -26.95 -14.30
N GLY A 126 16.57 -26.57 -15.46
CA GLY A 126 15.17 -26.79 -15.84
C GLY A 126 14.15 -25.82 -15.22
N GLN A 127 14.60 -24.78 -14.51
CA GLN A 127 13.75 -23.74 -13.91
C GLN A 127 13.92 -22.40 -14.62
N ALA A 128 12.83 -21.66 -14.77
CA ALA A 128 12.86 -20.27 -15.20
C ALA A 128 13.49 -19.38 -14.13
N MET A 129 14.45 -18.56 -14.53
CA MET A 129 15.09 -17.54 -13.69
C MET A 129 15.10 -16.19 -14.39
N PHE A 130 15.12 -15.12 -13.59
CA PHE A 130 15.30 -13.75 -14.04
C PHE A 130 16.61 -13.21 -13.46
N ILE A 131 17.63 -13.03 -14.30
CA ILE A 131 18.93 -12.51 -13.87
C ILE A 131 18.85 -10.99 -13.87
N TYR A 132 18.83 -10.37 -12.70
CA TYR A 132 18.70 -8.93 -12.57
C TYR A 132 20.03 -8.24 -12.85
N ASP A 133 20.00 -7.16 -13.64
CA ASP A 133 21.20 -6.46 -14.12
C ASP A 133 21.89 -5.56 -13.07
N PHE A 134 21.45 -5.56 -11.80
CA PHE A 134 22.10 -4.79 -10.72
C PHE A 134 23.14 -5.61 -9.94
N ALA A 135 23.97 -4.91 -9.15
CA ALA A 135 25.19 -5.38 -8.49
C ALA A 135 25.13 -6.85 -8.02
N LEU A 136 26.03 -7.65 -8.61
CA LEU A 136 26.28 -9.10 -8.41
C LEU A 136 25.48 -10.09 -9.29
N SER A 137 24.66 -9.63 -10.25
CA SER A 137 23.93 -10.53 -11.18
C SER A 137 23.12 -11.60 -10.44
N GLU A 138 22.44 -11.19 -9.37
CA GLU A 138 21.60 -12.09 -8.59
C GLU A 138 20.46 -12.61 -9.45
N ALA A 139 20.23 -13.93 -9.37
CA ALA A 139 19.16 -14.59 -10.08
C ALA A 139 17.91 -14.65 -9.19
N PHE A 140 16.82 -14.07 -9.69
CA PHE A 140 15.52 -14.03 -9.04
C PHE A 140 14.62 -15.11 -9.61
N TYR A 141 13.79 -15.69 -8.75
CA TYR A 141 12.67 -16.52 -9.18
C TYR A 141 11.43 -15.65 -9.34
N LEU A 142 10.62 -15.96 -10.34
CA LEU A 142 9.34 -15.31 -10.56
C LEU A 142 8.23 -16.25 -10.08
N ASP A 143 7.40 -15.79 -9.16
CA ASP A 143 6.37 -16.64 -8.56
C ASP A 143 5.41 -17.17 -9.64
N GLY A 144 5.15 -18.48 -9.61
CA GLY A 144 4.32 -19.17 -10.59
C GLY A 144 4.94 -19.41 -11.98
N LEU A 145 6.17 -18.96 -12.26
CA LEU A 145 6.83 -19.20 -13.54
C LEU A 145 7.72 -20.44 -13.50
N THR A 146 7.39 -21.44 -14.31
CA THR A 146 8.19 -22.67 -14.43
C THR A 146 9.10 -22.66 -15.66
N SER A 147 8.67 -22.01 -16.75
CA SER A 147 9.43 -21.86 -17.99
C SER A 147 9.17 -20.50 -18.64
N TRP A 148 10.16 -19.98 -19.36
CA TRP A 148 9.99 -18.78 -20.19
C TRP A 148 9.39 -19.13 -21.55
N ASP A 149 8.59 -18.20 -22.08
CA ASP A 149 8.26 -18.21 -23.51
C ASP A 149 9.55 -17.97 -24.33
N ASN A 150 9.73 -18.76 -25.39
CA ASN A 150 10.87 -18.67 -26.31
C ASN A 150 11.11 -17.24 -26.83
N LYS A 151 10.07 -16.41 -26.96
CA LYS A 151 10.24 -15.02 -27.41
C LYS A 151 10.99 -14.13 -26.42
N TYR A 152 11.03 -14.48 -25.13
CA TYR A 152 11.70 -13.72 -24.07
C TYR A 152 12.99 -14.37 -23.62
N LEU A 153 13.13 -15.68 -23.80
CA LEU A 153 14.31 -16.43 -23.38
C LEU A 153 15.61 -15.84 -23.97
N ASN A 154 16.62 -15.67 -23.12
CA ASN A 154 17.92 -15.07 -23.43
C ASN A 154 17.83 -13.62 -23.95
N LYS A 155 16.70 -12.95 -23.71
CA LYS A 155 16.55 -11.52 -24.01
C LYS A 155 16.50 -10.72 -22.73
N LYS A 156 16.97 -9.49 -22.86
CA LYS A 156 16.77 -8.46 -21.86
C LYS A 156 15.31 -8.04 -21.88
N ILE A 157 14.68 -8.09 -20.73
CA ILE A 157 13.29 -7.71 -20.50
C ILE A 157 13.20 -6.83 -19.27
N THR A 158 12.12 -6.08 -19.19
CA THR A 158 11.77 -5.31 -18.01
C THR A 158 10.53 -5.91 -17.38
N ILE A 159 10.61 -6.22 -16.09
CA ILE A 159 9.47 -6.69 -15.30
C ILE A 159 9.12 -5.69 -14.21
N GLU A 160 7.84 -5.51 -13.94
CA GLU A 160 7.34 -4.84 -12.74
C GLU A 160 6.80 -5.89 -11.79
N GLY A 161 7.23 -5.88 -10.52
CA GLY A 161 6.77 -6.85 -9.54
C GLY A 161 7.14 -6.48 -8.12
N VAL A 162 6.78 -7.34 -7.18
CA VAL A 162 7.00 -7.16 -5.75
C VAL A 162 8.11 -8.08 -5.28
N LEU A 163 9.23 -7.52 -4.80
CA LEU A 163 10.29 -8.31 -4.17
C LEU A 163 9.93 -8.64 -2.73
N ILE A 164 9.86 -9.92 -2.38
CA ILE A 164 9.41 -10.38 -1.03
C ILE A 164 10.56 -10.85 -0.13
N GLN A 165 11.78 -10.99 -0.67
CA GLN A 165 12.99 -11.44 0.04
C GLN A 165 12.95 -12.88 0.59
N PHE A 166 14.18 -13.33 0.90
CA PHE A 166 14.74 -14.68 0.93
C PHE A 166 14.02 -15.71 1.80
N ILE A 167 13.22 -16.58 1.20
CA ILE A 167 12.95 -17.89 1.79
C ILE A 167 14.12 -18.79 1.35
N ASP A 168 14.85 -19.37 2.32
CA ASP A 168 15.99 -20.26 2.07
C ASP A 168 17.13 -19.67 1.21
N GLY A 169 17.37 -18.36 1.30
CA GLY A 169 18.44 -17.69 0.55
C GLY A 169 18.12 -17.39 -0.92
N LYS A 170 16.85 -17.50 -1.33
CA LYS A 170 16.41 -17.21 -2.71
C LYS A 170 15.50 -16.00 -2.79
N SER A 171 15.86 -15.02 -3.63
CA SER A 171 15.00 -13.86 -3.92
C SER A 171 13.86 -14.20 -4.88
N VAL A 172 12.63 -13.90 -4.48
CA VAL A 172 11.40 -14.14 -5.28
C VAL A 172 10.68 -12.82 -5.56
N ILE A 173 10.27 -12.64 -6.82
CA ILE A 173 9.41 -11.53 -7.27
C ILE A 173 7.99 -12.07 -7.48
N LYS A 174 7.02 -11.51 -6.76
CA LYS A 174 5.58 -11.83 -6.85
C LYS A 174 4.81 -10.77 -7.63
N ASP A 175 3.57 -11.11 -8.00
CA ASP A 175 2.63 -10.22 -8.68
C ASP A 175 3.29 -9.48 -9.84
N TRP A 176 4.08 -10.20 -10.61
CA TRP A 176 4.97 -9.64 -11.61
C TRP A 176 4.30 -9.65 -12.99
N LYS A 177 4.74 -8.75 -13.86
CA LYS A 177 4.38 -8.73 -15.28
C LYS A 177 5.55 -8.18 -16.10
N ILE A 178 5.68 -8.64 -17.34
CA ILE A 178 6.58 -8.04 -18.33
C ILE A 178 5.96 -6.71 -18.76
N ILE A 179 6.78 -5.66 -18.79
CA ILE A 179 6.38 -4.33 -19.25
C ILE A 179 7.17 -3.86 -20.48
N GLU A 180 8.26 -4.54 -20.83
CA GLU A 180 9.06 -4.32 -22.04
C GLU A 180 9.87 -5.58 -22.42
#